data_AF-A0A9W7GLH8-F1
#
_entry.id   AF-A0A9W7GLH8-F1
#
_cell.length_a   1.000
_cell.length_b   1.000
_cell.length_c   1.000
_cell.angle_alpha   90.00
_cell.angle_beta   90.00
_cell.angle_gamma   90.00
#
_symmetry.space_group_name_H-M   'P 1'
#
loop_
_entity.id
_entity.type
_entity.pdbx_description
1 polymer ?
#
loop_
_entity_poly.entity_id
_entity_poly.type
_entity_poly.pdbx_seq_one_letter_code
_entity_poly.pdbx_strand_id
1 'polypeptide(L)'
;MEVVKMIVRQVSKTAGGKMGKVSVTFEGEGIERMTGGGGGGGGEDGKKGEGGGGVKWTVKKGLDILDSLTAEIKMVELPLRVEGVVGVGEALRGTDVWTPQIDGEGKEGGKLGEKVYGTINHEPIEVLIKIENSRKWPTEIRALNESGIAFLIKIAAGLCGRITGTGWGTCVLVERCGVTWKLLLERSREIKILTDLTNRTAEEEKAMTWLDLNAGGKRVAHHTFVHGLGTGKGSYGNAVRIMRRWCQANMMGNLIPTSVIELLVARVYGAGKGTPEPPSSAAMGVYLTLKMLATFPFDTQPMVVDPRQHFNKEDLEIIQDDFDRSRRLGGRVDELWIVAGYDQKEVYTDKGVGKVFEPSFSQGVEKVAVNRVRALARTAVKHVLEEDSWSKAFSTTRKNLRAFDVVLKVDGMFVIDKHADSLKGDFEVGTWKRSMEARRKGYKKLRRVAYKNIKQPSPVAFNPVDSYVKSLEARFGDLAIFMYNRDAPTVIGIVVRPGIKGKMNFQANRLKFRMVKGDKVEFNMEEFKDTIVREGGGLIESGVIN
;
A
#
# COMPACT_ATOMS: atom_id res chain seq x y z
N MET A 1 10.04 -3.05 18.24
CA MET A 1 9.32 -4.00 19.12
C MET A 1 9.12 -3.43 20.53
N GLU A 2 10.17 -2.92 21.18
CA GLU A 2 10.12 -2.21 22.49
C GLU A 2 9.09 -1.06 22.52
N VAL A 3 9.06 -0.21 21.50
CA VAL A 3 8.10 0.92 21.41
C VAL A 3 6.64 0.46 21.36
N VAL A 4 6.35 -0.63 20.65
CA VAL A 4 4.99 -1.21 20.57
C VAL A 4 4.60 -1.80 21.92
N LYS A 5 5.50 -2.53 22.58
CA LYS A 5 5.28 -3.07 23.94
C LYS A 5 5.08 -1.94 24.96
N MET A 6 5.82 -0.84 24.84
CA MET A 6 5.70 0.33 25.71
C MET A 6 4.34 1.04 25.54
N ILE A 7 3.90 1.23 24.30
CA ILE A 7 2.59 1.85 24.00
C ILE A 7 1.44 0.94 24.47
N VAL A 8 1.52 -0.38 24.24
CA VAL A 8 0.51 -1.34 24.71
C VAL A 8 0.44 -1.39 26.24
N ARG A 9 1.59 -1.36 26.95
CA ARG A 9 1.63 -1.27 28.42
C ARG A 9 1.03 0.03 28.96
N GLN A 10 1.22 1.15 28.26
CA GLN A 10 0.63 2.44 28.62
C GLN A 10 -0.90 2.42 28.48
N VAL A 11 -1.42 1.74 27.44
CA VAL A 11 -2.87 1.59 27.18
C VAL A 11 -3.53 0.64 28.18
N SER A 12 -2.84 -0.41 28.64
CA SER A 12 -3.37 -1.33 29.66
C SER A 12 -3.49 -0.69 31.05
N LYS A 13 -2.65 0.30 31.39
CA LYS A 13 -2.70 1.00 32.69
C LYS A 13 -3.86 2.00 32.81
N THR A 14 -4.35 2.56 31.71
CA THR A 14 -5.46 3.52 31.69
C THR A 14 -6.85 2.88 31.63
N ALA A 15 -6.95 1.56 31.40
CA ALA A 15 -8.21 0.84 31.29
C ALA A 15 -8.76 0.27 32.62
N GLY A 16 -8.16 0.64 33.76
CA GLY A 16 -8.65 0.27 35.09
C GLY A 16 -9.89 1.06 35.50
N GLY A 17 -11.04 0.77 34.89
CA GLY A 17 -12.32 1.41 35.20
C GLY A 17 -13.48 0.41 35.09
N LYS A 18 -13.98 -0.02 36.25
CA LYS A 18 -15.22 -0.77 36.59
C LYS A 18 -16.05 -1.36 35.42
N MET A 19 -16.10 -2.70 35.36
CA MET A 19 -17.10 -3.46 34.59
C MET A 19 -18.52 -3.14 35.09
N GLY A 20 -19.33 -2.50 34.24
CA GLY A 20 -20.78 -2.50 34.36
C GLY A 20 -21.38 -3.67 33.56
N LYS A 21 -22.14 -4.53 34.21
CA LYS A 21 -22.98 -5.54 33.54
C LYS A 21 -24.03 -4.81 32.69
N VAL A 22 -24.04 -5.05 31.38
CA VAL A 22 -25.15 -4.68 30.50
C VAL A 22 -25.75 -5.96 29.95
N SER A 23 -26.93 -6.30 30.46
CA SER A 23 -27.82 -7.31 29.90
C SER A 23 -28.56 -6.71 28.71
N VAL A 24 -28.53 -7.40 27.56
CA VAL A 24 -29.31 -7.04 26.37
C VAL A 24 -30.39 -8.10 26.18
N THR A 25 -31.65 -7.69 26.36
CA THR A 25 -32.86 -8.41 25.95
C THR A 25 -33.16 -8.10 24.48
N PHE A 26 -33.66 -9.10 23.75
CA PHE A 26 -34.12 -8.99 22.37
C PHE A 26 -35.64 -9.09 22.32
N GLU A 27 -36.29 -8.05 21.80
CA GLU A 27 -37.64 -8.05 21.20
C GLU A 27 -37.51 -7.09 19.99
N GLY A 28 -38.04 -7.29 18.79
CA GLY A 28 -39.13 -8.14 18.32
C GLY A 28 -39.99 -7.28 17.37
N GLU A 29 -39.72 -7.38 16.07
CA GLU A 29 -40.59 -7.10 14.89
C GLU A 29 -41.31 -5.75 14.69
N GLY A 30 -41.45 -5.35 13.41
CA GLY A 30 -42.39 -4.30 12.98
C GLY A 30 -42.03 -3.60 11.68
N ILE A 31 -42.44 -4.20 10.55
CA ILE A 31 -42.46 -3.60 9.20
C ILE A 31 -43.68 -2.68 9.09
N GLU A 32 -43.55 -1.49 8.49
CA GLU A 32 -44.62 -0.95 7.62
C GLU A 32 -44.11 0.13 6.64
N ARG A 33 -44.58 -0.01 5.39
CA ARG A 33 -44.40 0.91 4.26
C ARG A 33 -45.47 2.00 4.32
N MET A 34 -45.15 3.23 3.92
CA MET A 34 -46.11 4.09 3.22
C MET A 34 -45.45 4.87 2.08
N THR A 35 -46.11 4.77 0.94
CA THR A 35 -45.93 5.47 -0.34
C THR A 35 -46.58 6.86 -0.31
N GLY A 36 -46.08 7.79 -1.13
CA GLY A 36 -46.84 8.99 -1.53
C GLY A 36 -45.94 10.14 -1.93
N GLY A 37 -46.00 10.56 -3.19
CA GLY A 37 -45.13 11.57 -3.79
C GLY A 37 -45.68 13.01 -3.71
N GLY A 38 -44.96 13.93 -4.34
CA GLY A 38 -45.39 15.32 -4.50
C GLY A 38 -44.22 16.30 -4.56
N GLY A 39 -43.94 16.83 -5.75
CA GLY A 39 -42.90 17.84 -5.96
C GLY A 39 -43.28 19.22 -5.43
N GLY A 40 -42.27 20.06 -5.22
CA GLY A 40 -42.43 21.48 -4.91
C GLY A 40 -41.07 22.12 -4.67
N GLY A 41 -40.66 23.01 -5.58
CA GLY A 41 -39.45 23.82 -5.42
C GLY A 41 -39.60 24.86 -4.32
N GLY A 42 -38.47 25.27 -3.73
CA GLY A 42 -38.42 26.38 -2.80
C GLY A 42 -37.07 26.49 -2.08
N GLY A 43 -36.33 27.55 -2.42
CA GLY A 43 -35.44 28.30 -1.52
C GLY A 43 -34.33 27.56 -0.79
N GLU A 44 -33.10 27.67 -1.30
CA GLU A 44 -31.89 27.51 -0.47
C GLU A 44 -31.77 28.71 0.48
N ASP A 45 -32.35 28.59 1.67
CA ASP A 45 -31.99 29.45 2.80
C ASP A 45 -30.67 28.98 3.41
N GLY A 46 -29.65 29.82 3.25
CA GLY A 46 -28.29 29.61 3.71
C GLY A 46 -28.19 29.47 5.22
N LYS A 47 -28.05 28.24 5.71
CA LYS A 47 -27.34 27.97 6.96
C LYS A 47 -25.84 27.90 6.66
N LYS A 48 -25.15 29.00 6.94
CA LYS A 48 -23.68 29.03 7.13
C LYS A 48 -23.33 28.08 8.27
N GLY A 49 -23.11 26.81 7.94
CA GLY A 49 -22.36 25.90 8.80
C GLY A 49 -20.92 26.35 8.80
N GLU A 50 -20.42 26.80 9.95
CA GLU A 50 -19.01 27.07 10.21
C GLU A 50 -18.20 25.77 10.07
N GLY A 51 -17.85 25.41 8.83
CA GLY A 51 -16.97 24.30 8.50
C GLY A 51 -15.53 24.76 8.44
N GLY A 52 -14.66 24.22 9.30
CA GLY A 52 -13.22 24.52 9.34
C GLY A 52 -12.55 24.40 7.97
N GLY A 53 -12.03 25.51 7.46
CA GLY A 53 -11.45 25.65 6.12
C GLY A 53 -10.11 24.96 5.94
N GLY A 54 -10.13 23.70 5.50
CA GLY A 54 -8.99 23.06 4.85
C GLY A 54 -9.11 23.17 3.33
N VAL A 55 -7.99 23.32 2.63
CA VAL A 55 -7.96 23.43 1.17
C VAL A 55 -7.92 22.02 0.56
N LYS A 56 -8.78 21.77 -0.44
CA LYS A 56 -8.81 20.48 -1.17
C LYS A 56 -7.51 20.28 -1.94
N TRP A 57 -6.92 19.10 -1.79
CA TRP A 57 -5.75 18.67 -2.56
C TRP A 57 -6.03 18.60 -4.05
N THR A 58 -5.05 19.07 -4.83
CA THR A 58 -4.92 18.81 -6.26
C THR A 58 -3.46 18.47 -6.54
N VAL A 59 -3.22 17.70 -7.61
CA VAL A 59 -1.84 17.37 -8.03
C VAL A 59 -1.01 18.65 -8.20
N LYS A 60 -1.58 19.68 -8.84
CA LYS A 60 -0.93 20.99 -9.02
C LYS A 60 -0.46 21.58 -7.70
N LYS A 61 -1.34 21.70 -6.70
CA LYS A 61 -0.96 22.23 -5.38
C LYS A 61 0.12 21.40 -4.70
N GLY A 62 0.06 20.08 -4.86
CA GLY A 62 1.12 19.19 -4.37
C GLY A 62 2.47 19.50 -5.00
N LEU A 63 2.51 19.73 -6.31
CA LEU A 63 3.72 20.12 -7.03
C LEU A 63 4.22 21.50 -6.59
N ASP A 64 3.33 22.49 -6.41
CA ASP A 64 3.71 23.82 -5.93
C ASP A 64 4.37 23.78 -4.53
N ILE A 65 3.88 22.92 -3.63
CA ILE A 65 4.49 22.68 -2.31
C ILE A 65 5.83 21.94 -2.45
N LEU A 66 5.91 20.96 -3.36
CA LEU A 66 7.16 20.24 -3.63
C LEU A 66 8.25 21.15 -4.19
N ASP A 67 7.90 22.13 -5.04
CA ASP A 67 8.84 23.10 -5.59
C ASP A 67 9.42 23.99 -4.47
N SER A 68 8.56 24.43 -3.55
CA SER A 68 8.98 25.19 -2.37
C SER A 68 9.91 24.36 -1.47
N LEU A 69 9.53 23.11 -1.19
CA LEU A 69 10.34 22.17 -0.41
C LEU A 69 11.67 21.85 -1.12
N THR A 70 11.69 21.79 -2.45
CA THR A 70 12.89 21.58 -3.24
C THR A 70 13.88 22.75 -3.09
N ALA A 71 13.38 23.99 -3.05
CA ALA A 71 14.21 25.15 -2.77
C ALA A 71 14.82 25.07 -1.35
N GLU A 72 14.02 24.70 -0.35
CA GLU A 72 14.51 24.51 1.03
C GLU A 72 15.58 23.40 1.11
N ILE A 73 15.36 22.24 0.47
CA ILE A 73 16.33 21.13 0.44
C ILE A 73 17.66 21.59 -0.16
N LYS A 74 17.63 22.40 -1.23
CA LYS A 74 18.83 22.92 -1.90
C LYS A 74 19.60 23.95 -1.07
N MET A 75 18.95 24.59 -0.09
CA MET A 75 19.60 25.54 0.83
C MET A 75 20.31 24.85 2.00
N VAL A 76 20.07 23.55 2.23
CA VAL A 76 20.76 22.81 3.30
C VAL A 76 22.25 22.67 2.97
N GLU A 77 23.11 23.08 3.90
CA GLU A 77 24.56 22.94 3.76
C GLU A 77 25.00 21.47 3.81
N LEU A 78 25.21 20.89 2.63
CA LEU A 78 25.66 19.50 2.45
C LEU A 78 27.08 19.46 1.84
N PRO A 79 27.89 18.43 2.16
CA PRO A 79 29.21 18.25 1.55
C PRO A 79 29.18 18.03 0.04
N LEU A 80 28.04 17.60 -0.50
CA LEU A 80 27.79 17.36 -1.91
C LEU A 80 26.50 18.06 -2.32
N ARG A 81 26.50 18.67 -3.51
CA ARG A 81 25.35 19.41 -4.02
C ARG A 81 24.15 18.48 -4.28
N VAL A 82 22.95 18.98 -4.02
CA VAL A 82 21.70 18.35 -4.48
C VAL A 82 21.51 18.61 -5.97
N GLU A 83 21.54 17.57 -6.79
CA GLU A 83 21.30 17.65 -8.24
C GLU A 83 19.82 17.73 -8.58
N GLY A 84 19.00 16.93 -7.91
CA GLY A 84 17.59 16.77 -8.26
C GLY A 84 16.73 16.37 -7.07
N VAL A 85 15.48 16.79 -7.12
CA VAL A 85 14.44 16.38 -6.16
C VAL A 85 13.22 15.99 -6.97
N VAL A 86 12.76 14.75 -6.83
CA VAL A 86 11.69 14.19 -7.67
C VAL A 86 10.61 13.58 -6.78
N GLY A 87 9.38 14.09 -6.92
CA GLY A 87 8.21 13.53 -6.24
C GLY A 87 7.72 12.26 -6.93
N VAL A 88 7.66 11.15 -6.19
CA VAL A 88 7.25 9.83 -6.70
C VAL A 88 6.03 9.25 -5.96
N GLY A 89 5.40 10.04 -5.09
CA GLY A 89 4.19 9.65 -4.36
C GLY A 89 2.95 9.46 -5.24
N GLU A 90 2.02 8.63 -4.78
CA GLU A 90 0.72 8.34 -5.44
C GLU A 90 -0.13 9.62 -5.59
N ALA A 91 -0.09 10.48 -4.57
CA ALA A 91 -0.86 11.73 -4.52
C ALA A 91 -0.46 12.74 -5.60
N LEU A 92 0.81 12.69 -6.06
CA LEU A 92 1.35 13.55 -7.10
C LEU A 92 1.06 13.05 -8.53
N ARG A 93 0.67 11.78 -8.69
CA ARG A 93 0.25 11.22 -10.00
C ARG A 93 -1.25 10.96 -10.10
N GLY A 94 -2.04 11.42 -9.12
CA GLY A 94 -3.49 11.42 -9.17
C GLY A 94 -4.16 10.06 -8.89
N THR A 95 -3.43 9.10 -8.33
CA THR A 95 -3.91 7.73 -8.08
C THR A 95 -4.11 7.40 -6.60
N ASP A 96 -3.68 8.28 -5.70
CA ASP A 96 -3.94 8.12 -4.28
C ASP A 96 -5.43 8.17 -3.97
N VAL A 97 -5.93 7.15 -3.29
CA VAL A 97 -7.30 7.13 -2.79
C VAL A 97 -7.45 8.25 -1.77
N TRP A 98 -6.58 8.28 -0.77
CA TRP A 98 -6.65 9.11 0.45
C TRP A 98 -5.74 10.33 0.35
N THR A 99 -6.07 11.20 -0.61
CA THR A 99 -5.31 12.42 -0.86
C THR A 99 -5.12 13.25 0.40
N PRO A 100 -3.93 13.85 0.63
CA PRO A 100 -3.68 14.72 1.76
C PRO A 100 -4.70 15.87 1.88
N GLN A 101 -4.85 16.43 3.07
CA GLN A 101 -5.55 17.71 3.26
C GLN A 101 -4.53 18.81 3.49
N ILE A 102 -4.68 19.93 2.78
CA ILE A 102 -3.76 21.06 2.91
C ILE A 102 -4.34 22.01 3.94
N ASP A 103 -3.50 22.43 4.88
CA ASP A 103 -3.86 23.51 5.81
C ASP A 103 -4.06 24.81 5.02
N GLY A 104 -5.08 25.61 5.37
CA GLY A 104 -5.37 26.86 4.65
C GLY A 104 -4.17 27.83 4.69
N GLU A 105 -3.91 28.49 3.55
CA GLU A 105 -2.86 29.51 3.41
C GLU A 105 -2.95 30.57 4.52
N GLY A 106 -1.81 30.96 5.09
CA GLY A 106 -1.72 32.06 6.07
C GLY A 106 -2.06 31.69 7.51
N LYS A 107 -2.18 30.40 7.86
CA LYS A 107 -2.24 29.96 9.26
C LYS A 107 -1.17 28.91 9.55
N GLU A 108 0.06 29.36 9.78
CA GLU A 108 0.95 28.61 10.67
C GLU A 108 0.23 28.46 12.01
N GLY A 109 -0.26 27.25 12.29
CA GLY A 109 -1.23 27.05 13.36
C GLY A 109 -2.65 27.43 12.93
N GLY A 110 -3.24 26.63 12.03
CA GLY A 110 -4.68 26.65 11.79
C GLY A 110 -5.43 26.77 13.11
N LYS A 111 -6.31 27.79 13.24
CA LYS A 111 -7.15 28.00 14.42
C LYS A 111 -7.70 26.64 14.86
N LEU A 112 -7.16 26.15 15.97
CA LEU A 112 -7.44 24.83 16.50
C LEU A 112 -8.82 24.84 17.16
N GLY A 113 -9.87 24.86 16.35
CA GLY A 113 -11.23 24.60 16.82
C GLY A 113 -11.40 23.16 17.29
N GLU A 114 -10.58 22.23 16.78
CA GLU A 114 -10.60 20.83 17.21
C GLU A 114 -9.31 20.44 17.95
N LYS A 115 -9.44 20.23 19.26
CA LYS A 115 -8.39 19.90 20.24
C LYS A 115 -7.70 18.54 20.02
N VAL A 116 -7.84 17.90 18.86
CA VAL A 116 -7.44 16.50 18.64
C VAL A 116 -6.69 16.33 17.32
N TYR A 117 -5.44 15.90 17.41
CA TYR A 117 -4.66 15.45 16.24
C TYR A 117 -4.55 13.92 16.23
N GLY A 118 -4.88 13.33 15.08
CA GLY A 118 -4.77 11.90 14.81
C GLY A 118 -3.40 11.48 14.27
N THR A 119 -3.08 10.20 14.39
CA THR A 119 -1.79 9.61 13.99
C THR A 119 -1.68 9.24 12.50
N ILE A 120 -2.74 9.44 11.71
CA ILE A 120 -2.74 9.14 10.26
C ILE A 120 -3.57 10.20 9.54
N ASN A 121 -2.95 11.27 9.06
CA ASN A 121 -3.67 12.19 8.16
C ASN A 121 -3.69 11.66 6.72
N HIS A 122 -2.64 10.97 6.28
CA HIS A 122 -2.46 10.36 4.96
C HIS A 122 -1.15 9.54 4.94
N GLU A 123 -0.88 8.81 3.86
CA GLU A 123 0.44 8.22 3.61
C GLU A 123 1.45 9.31 3.24
N PRO A 124 2.68 9.32 3.80
CA PRO A 124 3.68 10.32 3.47
C PRO A 124 3.98 10.33 1.96
N ILE A 125 4.05 11.53 1.38
CA ILE A 125 4.36 11.67 -0.05
C ILE A 125 5.86 11.44 -0.23
N GLU A 126 6.21 10.40 -0.98
CA GLU A 126 7.61 10.03 -1.20
C GLU A 126 8.29 10.95 -2.21
N VAL A 127 9.51 11.38 -1.88
CA VAL A 127 10.37 12.26 -2.67
C VAL A 127 11.78 11.64 -2.70
N LEU A 128 12.34 11.53 -3.89
CA LEU A 128 13.71 11.09 -4.11
C LEU A 128 14.63 12.31 -4.22
N ILE A 129 15.72 12.32 -3.47
CA ILE A 129 16.76 13.35 -3.49
C ILE A 129 17.98 12.75 -4.15
N LYS A 130 18.37 13.32 -5.29
CA LYS A 130 19.59 13.00 -6.01
C LYS A 130 20.68 13.99 -5.64
N ILE A 131 21.82 13.45 -5.23
CA ILE A 131 23.03 14.21 -4.92
C ILE A 131 24.07 14.01 -6.02
N GLU A 132 25.01 14.94 -6.14
CA GLU A 132 26.03 14.87 -7.18
C GLU A 132 26.92 13.63 -7.07
N ASN A 133 27.33 13.13 -8.23
CA ASN A 133 28.24 11.99 -8.31
C ASN A 133 29.60 12.37 -7.73
N SER A 134 30.07 11.57 -6.76
CA SER A 134 31.37 11.78 -6.11
C SER A 134 32.21 10.51 -6.10
N ARG A 135 33.51 10.66 -6.38
CA ARG A 135 34.47 9.56 -6.21
C ARG A 135 34.78 9.30 -4.73
N LYS A 136 34.49 10.26 -3.84
CA LYS A 136 34.77 10.21 -2.39
C LYS A 136 33.84 9.28 -1.60
N TRP A 137 32.78 8.74 -2.22
CA TRP A 137 31.94 7.73 -1.57
C TRP A 137 32.75 6.48 -1.22
N PRO A 138 32.52 5.89 -0.02
CA PRO A 138 33.13 4.62 0.34
C PRO A 138 32.81 3.50 -0.66
N THR A 139 33.70 2.52 -0.75
CA THR A 139 33.51 1.30 -1.55
C THR A 139 32.88 0.16 -0.76
N GLU A 140 33.01 0.18 0.57
CA GLU A 140 32.36 -0.78 1.45
C GLU A 140 30.87 -0.46 1.62
N ILE A 141 30.02 -1.47 1.45
CA ILE A 141 28.55 -1.35 1.49
C ILE A 141 28.06 -0.73 2.80
N ARG A 142 28.61 -1.18 3.93
CA ARG A 142 28.21 -0.66 5.25
C ARG A 142 28.56 0.82 5.40
N ALA A 143 29.80 1.19 5.13
CA ALA A 143 30.27 2.58 5.20
C ALA A 143 29.50 3.50 4.23
N LEU A 144 29.14 2.98 3.05
CA LEU A 144 28.33 3.68 2.07
C LEU A 144 26.91 3.95 2.58
N ASN A 145 26.28 2.96 3.23
CA ASN A 145 24.98 3.14 3.88
C ASN A 145 25.03 4.17 5.01
N GLU A 146 26.01 4.07 5.89
CA GLU A 146 26.20 4.99 7.02
C GLU A 146 26.46 6.41 6.52
N SER A 147 27.22 6.57 5.43
CA SER A 147 27.43 7.86 4.75
C SER A 147 26.11 8.43 4.21
N GLY A 148 25.29 7.62 3.53
CA GLY A 148 23.97 8.06 3.07
C GLY A 148 23.03 8.47 4.21
N ILE A 149 23.12 7.80 5.36
CA ILE A 149 22.39 8.17 6.58
C ILE A 149 22.92 9.51 7.14
N ALA A 150 24.23 9.76 7.14
CA ALA A 150 24.80 11.03 7.57
C ALA A 150 24.29 12.23 6.76
N PHE A 151 24.12 12.07 5.44
CA PHE A 151 23.46 13.08 4.60
C PHE A 151 22.01 13.32 5.02
N LEU A 152 21.24 12.25 5.25
CA LEU A 152 19.86 12.35 5.73
C LEU A 152 19.79 13.02 7.12
N ILE A 153 20.77 12.82 8.00
CA ILE A 153 20.87 13.52 9.29
C ILE A 153 21.01 15.02 9.10
N LYS A 154 21.90 15.45 8.19
CA LYS A 154 22.06 16.88 7.88
C LYS A 154 20.81 17.48 7.24
N ILE A 155 20.17 16.77 6.31
CA ILE A 155 18.89 17.18 5.70
C ILE A 155 17.80 17.32 6.76
N ALA A 156 17.68 16.35 7.67
CA ALA A 156 16.73 16.42 8.77
C ALA A 156 16.99 17.63 9.68
N ALA A 157 18.24 17.90 10.03
CA ALA A 157 18.59 19.08 10.84
C ALA A 157 18.23 20.39 10.11
N GLY A 158 18.59 20.53 8.83
CA GLY A 158 18.33 21.74 8.04
C GLY A 158 16.84 22.01 7.80
N LEU A 159 16.01 20.97 7.74
CA LEU A 159 14.57 21.09 7.45
C LEU A 159 13.67 20.96 8.68
N CYS A 160 14.26 20.81 9.88
CA CYS A 160 13.56 20.41 11.10
C CYS A 160 12.75 19.11 10.93
N GLY A 161 13.27 18.17 10.15
CA GLY A 161 12.67 16.87 9.88
C GLY A 161 13.01 15.80 10.91
N ARG A 162 12.28 14.68 10.87
CA ARG A 162 12.47 13.52 11.73
C ARG A 162 12.99 12.33 10.92
N ILE A 163 14.08 11.73 11.38
CA ILE A 163 14.63 10.52 10.77
C ILE A 163 13.83 9.29 11.22
N THR A 164 13.58 8.37 10.30
CA THR A 164 12.95 7.08 10.58
C THR A 164 13.44 5.99 9.62
N GLY A 165 13.22 4.74 9.98
CA GLY A 165 13.71 3.58 9.24
C GLY A 165 15.11 3.15 9.67
N THR A 166 15.62 2.12 8.99
CA THR A 166 16.95 1.53 9.24
C THR A 166 17.57 1.13 7.91
N GLY A 167 18.90 1.09 7.86
CA GLY A 167 19.61 0.64 6.67
C GLY A 167 19.30 1.51 5.44
N TRP A 168 19.17 0.85 4.28
CA TRP A 168 18.80 1.46 3.00
C TRP A 168 17.40 2.10 2.99
N GLY A 169 16.52 1.68 3.90
CA GLY A 169 15.18 2.25 4.06
C GLY A 169 15.12 3.52 4.91
N THR A 170 16.26 4.03 5.38
CA THR A 170 16.29 5.25 6.22
C THR A 170 15.82 6.45 5.41
N CYS A 171 14.98 7.30 6.03
CA CYS A 171 14.37 8.45 5.38
C CYS A 171 14.15 9.61 6.37
N VAL A 172 13.90 10.81 5.82
CA VAL A 172 13.51 12.00 6.59
C VAL A 172 12.03 12.27 6.37
N LEU A 173 11.28 12.42 7.45
CA LEU A 173 9.90 12.90 7.42
C LEU A 173 9.88 14.39 7.75
N VAL A 174 9.31 15.20 6.85
CA VAL A 174 9.15 16.64 7.02
C VAL A 174 7.71 17.04 6.77
N GLU A 175 7.18 17.98 7.54
CA GLU A 175 5.80 18.46 7.41
C GLU A 175 5.79 19.85 6.78
N ARG A 176 5.00 20.05 5.72
CA ARG A 176 4.77 21.34 5.07
C ARG A 176 3.29 21.45 4.70
N CYS A 177 2.65 22.55 5.07
CA CYS A 177 1.24 22.83 4.78
C CYS A 177 0.26 21.71 5.23
N GLY A 178 0.54 21.07 6.37
CA GLY A 178 -0.26 19.94 6.88
C GLY A 178 -0.02 18.60 6.18
N VAL A 179 0.92 18.56 5.22
CA VAL A 179 1.28 17.38 4.43
C VAL A 179 2.64 16.86 4.88
N THR A 180 2.73 15.56 5.16
CA THR A 180 4.02 14.90 5.38
C THR A 180 4.67 14.45 4.07
N TRP A 181 5.92 14.84 3.92
CA TRP A 181 6.83 14.42 2.87
C TRP A 181 7.87 13.44 3.43
N LYS A 182 8.09 12.34 2.71
CA LYS A 182 9.10 11.32 3.02
C LYS A 182 10.25 11.44 2.03
N LEU A 183 11.36 11.99 2.50
CA LEU A 183 12.56 12.22 1.73
C LEU A 183 13.47 10.99 1.79
N LEU A 184 13.78 10.44 0.62
CA LEU A 184 14.66 9.31 0.42
C LEU A 184 15.87 9.78 -0.38
N LEU A 185 17.05 9.31 0.00
CA LEU A 185 18.26 9.58 -0.77
C LEU A 185 18.35 8.58 -1.93
N GLU A 186 18.54 9.07 -3.15
CA GLU A 186 18.88 8.25 -4.31
C GLU A 186 20.36 7.87 -4.22
N ARG A 187 20.68 6.59 -4.41
CA ARG A 187 22.00 6.03 -4.15
C ARG A 187 22.52 5.17 -5.30
N SER A 188 22.78 5.78 -6.45
CA SER A 188 23.08 5.06 -7.70
C SER A 188 24.42 4.29 -7.69
N ARG A 189 25.40 4.69 -6.86
CA ARG A 189 26.69 3.98 -6.75
C ARG A 189 26.58 2.62 -6.05
N GLU A 190 25.61 2.48 -5.15
CA GLU A 190 25.39 1.24 -4.40
C GLU A 190 24.92 0.10 -5.28
N ILE A 191 24.12 0.42 -6.32
CA ILE A 191 23.70 -0.56 -7.33
C ILE A 191 24.92 -1.25 -7.91
N LYS A 192 25.94 -0.49 -8.35
CA LYS A 192 27.14 -1.06 -8.98
C LYS A 192 27.88 -2.00 -8.03
N ILE A 193 28.15 -1.54 -6.80
CA ILE A 193 28.90 -2.31 -5.80
C ILE A 193 28.18 -3.61 -5.46
N LEU A 194 26.86 -3.55 -5.26
CA LEU A 194 26.07 -4.74 -4.96
C LEU A 194 25.90 -5.64 -6.19
N THR A 195 25.84 -5.08 -7.41
CA THR A 195 25.84 -5.88 -8.66
C THR A 195 27.09 -6.74 -8.76
N ASP A 196 28.25 -6.18 -8.40
CA ASP A 196 29.55 -6.86 -8.47
C ASP A 196 29.75 -7.96 -7.39
N LEU A 197 28.86 -8.03 -6.39
CA LEU A 197 28.88 -9.12 -5.42
C LEU A 197 28.40 -10.43 -6.04
N THR A 198 29.24 -11.47 -5.95
CA THR A 198 28.93 -12.83 -6.44
C THR A 198 27.97 -13.60 -5.54
N ASN A 199 28.01 -13.37 -4.22
CA ASN A 199 27.14 -14.03 -3.24
C ASN A 199 26.52 -12.99 -2.31
N ARG A 200 25.28 -12.59 -2.57
CA ARG A 200 24.53 -11.66 -1.72
C ARG A 200 23.82 -12.39 -0.58
N THR A 201 23.87 -11.80 0.60
CA THR A 201 22.99 -12.14 1.70
C THR A 201 21.53 -11.78 1.37
N ALA A 202 20.57 -12.34 2.11
CA ALA A 202 19.15 -12.00 1.94
C ALA A 202 18.84 -10.52 2.19
N GLU A 203 19.66 -9.82 2.98
CA GLU A 203 19.53 -8.38 3.21
C GLU A 203 20.05 -7.57 2.03
N GLU A 204 21.18 -7.96 1.45
CA GLU A 204 21.76 -7.34 0.25
C GLU A 204 20.89 -7.56 -0.99
N GLU A 205 20.24 -8.71 -1.11
CA GLU A 205 19.30 -8.95 -2.21
C GLU A 205 18.07 -8.03 -2.10
N LYS A 206 17.52 -7.87 -0.89
CA LYS A 206 16.44 -6.90 -0.64
C LYS A 206 16.89 -5.46 -0.89
N ALA A 207 18.13 -5.13 -0.51
CA ALA A 207 18.73 -3.84 -0.79
C ALA A 207 18.83 -3.60 -2.30
N MET A 208 19.24 -4.61 -3.07
CA MET A 208 19.33 -4.52 -4.52
C MET A 208 17.99 -4.27 -5.17
N THR A 209 16.95 -5.02 -4.81
CA THR A 209 15.59 -4.75 -5.30
C THR A 209 15.15 -3.33 -4.96
N TRP A 210 15.43 -2.86 -3.74
CA TRP A 210 15.09 -1.50 -3.33
C TRP A 210 15.87 -0.45 -4.15
N LEU A 211 17.17 -0.66 -4.37
CA LEU A 211 18.02 0.28 -5.10
C LEU A 211 17.68 0.32 -6.59
N ASP A 212 17.43 -0.82 -7.24
CA ASP A 212 17.01 -0.85 -8.65
C ASP A 212 15.71 -0.06 -8.87
N LEU A 213 14.76 -0.18 -7.93
CA LEU A 213 13.53 0.59 -7.99
C LEU A 213 13.74 2.11 -7.82
N ASN A 214 14.54 2.52 -6.84
CA ASN A 214 14.69 3.94 -6.49
C ASN A 214 15.78 4.64 -7.31
N ALA A 215 16.99 4.09 -7.32
CA ALA A 215 18.15 4.65 -8.00
C ALA A 215 18.35 4.13 -9.44
N GLY A 216 17.74 3.01 -9.82
CA GLY A 216 17.63 2.58 -11.23
C GLY A 216 16.57 3.34 -12.03
N GLY A 217 15.93 4.37 -11.43
CA GLY A 217 15.00 5.26 -12.10
C GLY A 217 13.61 4.67 -12.39
N LYS A 218 13.36 3.39 -12.05
CA LYS A 218 12.09 2.70 -12.35
C LYS A 218 10.89 3.38 -11.70
N ARG A 219 11.02 3.85 -10.45
CA ARG A 219 9.96 4.60 -9.76
C ARG A 219 9.65 5.96 -10.38
N VAL A 220 10.68 6.67 -10.83
CA VAL A 220 10.52 7.95 -11.52
C VAL A 220 9.84 7.72 -12.88
N ALA A 221 10.31 6.73 -13.64
CA ALA A 221 9.73 6.38 -14.92
C ALA A 221 8.26 5.93 -14.79
N HIS A 222 7.95 5.12 -13.78
CA HIS A 222 6.59 4.72 -13.46
C HIS A 222 5.71 5.91 -13.06
N HIS A 223 6.20 6.81 -12.22
CA HIS A 223 5.49 8.03 -11.85
C HIS A 223 5.12 8.85 -13.11
N THR A 224 6.10 9.11 -13.98
CA THR A 224 5.90 9.85 -15.23
C THR A 224 4.92 9.15 -16.16
N PHE A 225 5.03 7.82 -16.31
CA PHE A 225 4.13 7.01 -17.13
C PHE A 225 2.68 7.12 -16.64
N VAL A 226 2.44 6.88 -15.35
CA VAL A 226 1.10 6.91 -14.74
C VAL A 226 0.52 8.33 -14.74
N HIS A 227 1.33 9.34 -14.40
CA HIS A 227 0.91 10.74 -14.44
C HIS A 227 0.51 11.15 -15.86
N GLY A 228 1.34 10.81 -16.86
CA GLY A 228 1.06 11.09 -18.27
C GLY A 228 -0.16 10.35 -18.82
N LEU A 229 -0.51 9.18 -18.27
CA LEU A 229 -1.75 8.48 -18.62
C LEU A 229 -2.96 9.16 -17.95
N GLY A 230 -2.83 9.58 -16.69
CA GLY A 230 -3.90 10.27 -15.96
C GLY A 230 -4.25 11.63 -16.55
N THR A 231 -3.27 12.39 -17.05
CA THR A 231 -3.51 13.66 -17.75
C THR A 231 -4.10 13.46 -19.14
N GLY A 232 -3.68 12.40 -19.86
CA GLY A 232 -4.20 12.08 -21.19
C GLY A 232 -5.57 11.38 -21.21
N LYS A 233 -5.94 10.67 -20.13
CA LYS A 233 -7.18 9.88 -20.00
C LYS A 233 -7.87 10.22 -18.67
N GLY A 234 -8.77 11.20 -18.67
CA GLY A 234 -9.34 11.79 -17.45
C GLY A 234 -10.05 10.82 -16.48
N SER A 235 -10.52 9.66 -16.95
CA SER A 235 -11.15 8.64 -16.09
C SER A 235 -10.16 7.69 -15.41
N TYR A 236 -8.90 7.61 -15.88
CA TYR A 236 -7.90 6.62 -15.45
C TYR A 236 -7.55 6.71 -13.96
N GLY A 237 -7.21 7.92 -13.46
CA GLY A 237 -6.85 8.09 -12.05
C GLY A 237 -7.97 7.67 -11.10
N ASN A 238 -9.23 7.96 -11.46
CA ASN A 238 -10.38 7.52 -10.68
C ASN A 238 -10.62 6.00 -10.80
N ALA A 239 -10.40 5.39 -11.97
CA ALA A 239 -10.48 3.95 -12.14
C ALA A 239 -9.46 3.22 -11.25
N VAL A 240 -8.21 3.70 -11.20
CA VAL A 240 -7.16 3.18 -10.31
C VAL A 240 -7.59 3.26 -8.84
N ARG A 241 -8.11 4.42 -8.41
CA ARG A 241 -8.57 4.62 -7.01
C ARG A 241 -9.68 3.65 -6.65
N ILE A 242 -10.66 3.45 -7.53
CA ILE A 242 -11.75 2.48 -7.33
C ILE A 242 -11.20 1.05 -7.32
N MET A 243 -10.30 0.70 -8.24
CA MET A 243 -9.68 -0.62 -8.29
C MET A 243 -8.84 -0.93 -7.02
N ARG A 244 -8.11 0.07 -6.51
CA ARG A 244 -7.40 -0.03 -5.22
C ARG A 244 -8.39 -0.27 -4.09
N ARG A 245 -9.50 0.46 -4.04
CA ARG A 245 -10.58 0.23 -3.07
C ARG A 245 -11.18 -1.18 -3.19
N TRP A 246 -11.34 -1.71 -4.40
CA TRP A 246 -11.79 -3.07 -4.63
C TRP A 246 -10.82 -4.11 -4.06
N CYS A 247 -9.51 -3.95 -4.31
CA CYS A 247 -8.48 -4.81 -3.72
C CYS A 247 -8.49 -4.75 -2.18
N GLN A 248 -8.65 -3.56 -1.59
CA GLN A 248 -8.74 -3.38 -0.15
C GLN A 248 -9.97 -4.08 0.43
N ALA A 249 -11.14 -3.86 -0.19
CA ALA A 249 -12.40 -4.48 0.21
C ALA A 249 -12.37 -6.01 0.13
N ASN A 250 -11.53 -6.58 -0.73
CA ASN A 250 -11.32 -8.02 -0.87
C ASN A 250 -10.14 -8.58 -0.06
N MET A 251 -9.59 -7.79 0.88
CA MET A 251 -8.47 -8.15 1.77
C MET A 251 -7.14 -8.45 1.03
N MET A 252 -6.89 -7.77 -0.09
CA MET A 252 -5.69 -7.97 -0.92
C MET A 252 -4.74 -6.76 -0.89
N GLY A 253 -5.00 -5.81 0.01
CA GLY A 253 -4.36 -4.49 0.02
C GLY A 253 -2.87 -4.46 0.35
N ASN A 254 -2.35 -5.47 1.05
CA ASN A 254 -0.93 -5.63 1.36
C ASN A 254 -0.21 -6.56 0.37
N LEU A 255 -0.95 -7.33 -0.43
CA LEU A 255 -0.37 -8.33 -1.35
C LEU A 255 -0.13 -7.80 -2.76
N ILE A 256 -0.88 -6.79 -3.18
CA ILE A 256 -0.76 -6.19 -4.50
C ILE A 256 -0.36 -4.72 -4.33
N PRO A 257 0.88 -4.35 -4.69
CA PRO A 257 1.33 -2.97 -4.65
C PRO A 257 0.47 -2.05 -5.51
N THR A 258 0.32 -0.79 -5.12
CA THR A 258 -0.43 0.20 -5.90
C THR A 258 0.11 0.33 -7.34
N SER A 259 1.44 0.27 -7.51
CA SER A 259 2.09 0.29 -8.84
C SER A 259 1.65 -0.85 -9.75
N VAL A 260 1.35 -2.02 -9.19
CA VAL A 260 0.79 -3.15 -9.96
C VAL A 260 -0.66 -2.87 -10.34
N ILE A 261 -1.46 -2.31 -9.42
CA ILE A 261 -2.86 -1.92 -9.71
C ILE A 261 -2.92 -0.86 -10.81
N GLU A 262 -2.02 0.13 -10.76
CA GLU A 262 -1.85 1.16 -11.78
C GLU A 262 -1.59 0.53 -13.15
N LEU A 263 -0.68 -0.43 -13.25
CA LEU A 263 -0.36 -1.12 -14.49
C LEU A 263 -1.52 -2.01 -15.01
N LEU A 264 -2.20 -2.73 -14.12
CA LEU A 264 -3.37 -3.53 -14.46
C LEU A 264 -4.50 -2.67 -15.06
N VAL A 265 -4.75 -1.50 -14.48
CA VAL A 265 -5.72 -0.56 -15.04
C VAL A 265 -5.18 0.06 -16.33
N ALA A 266 -3.91 0.44 -16.39
CA ALA A 266 -3.32 1.04 -17.60
C ALA A 266 -3.46 0.13 -18.83
N ARG A 267 -3.40 -1.19 -18.65
CA ARG A 267 -3.57 -2.18 -19.73
C ARG A 267 -4.87 -2.02 -20.51
N VAL A 268 -5.97 -1.67 -19.86
CA VAL A 268 -7.30 -1.52 -20.50
C VAL A 268 -7.54 -0.12 -21.06
N TYR A 269 -6.65 0.83 -20.76
CA TYR A 269 -6.68 2.20 -21.30
C TYR A 269 -5.87 2.36 -22.58
N GLY A 270 -5.23 1.30 -23.06
CA GLY A 270 -4.56 1.28 -24.35
C GLY A 270 -5.55 1.26 -25.50
N ALA A 271 -5.34 2.13 -26.49
CA ALA A 271 -6.06 2.07 -27.76
C ALA A 271 -5.23 1.25 -28.75
N GLY A 272 -5.85 0.35 -29.50
CA GLY A 272 -5.18 -0.37 -30.56
C GLY A 272 -6.04 -1.01 -31.61
N LYS A 273 -5.41 -1.46 -32.70
CA LYS A 273 -6.10 -2.12 -33.81
C LYS A 273 -6.78 -3.38 -33.27
N GLY A 274 -8.11 -3.40 -33.31
CA GLY A 274 -8.92 -4.52 -32.81
C GLY A 274 -9.16 -4.54 -31.29
N THR A 275 -8.74 -3.52 -30.53
CA THR A 275 -9.13 -3.37 -29.12
C THR A 275 -10.32 -2.41 -28.99
N PRO A 276 -11.18 -2.57 -27.98
CA PRO A 276 -12.19 -1.57 -27.65
C PRO A 276 -11.57 -0.18 -27.43
N GLU A 277 -12.37 0.86 -27.62
CA GLU A 277 -11.96 2.22 -27.26
C GLU A 277 -11.60 2.31 -25.77
N PRO A 278 -10.65 3.19 -25.39
CA PRO A 278 -10.31 3.41 -24.00
C PRO A 278 -11.54 3.82 -23.16
N PRO A 279 -11.64 3.38 -21.90
CA PRO A 279 -12.78 3.66 -21.04
C PRO A 279 -13.02 5.17 -20.85
N SER A 280 -14.22 5.65 -21.15
CA SER A 280 -14.62 7.04 -20.92
C SER A 280 -15.03 7.31 -19.46
N SER A 281 -15.39 6.29 -18.70
CA SER A 281 -15.76 6.38 -17.28
C SER A 281 -14.90 5.48 -16.39
N ALA A 282 -14.76 5.87 -15.12
CA ALA A 282 -13.97 5.11 -14.15
C ALA A 282 -14.58 3.73 -13.86
N ALA A 283 -15.91 3.64 -13.82
CA ALA A 283 -16.62 2.37 -13.62
C ALA A 283 -16.36 1.40 -14.78
N MET A 284 -16.37 1.88 -16.03
CA MET A 284 -16.05 1.06 -17.19
C MET A 284 -14.59 0.59 -17.17
N GLY A 285 -13.67 1.48 -16.77
CA GLY A 285 -12.26 1.13 -16.57
C GLY A 285 -12.09 -0.03 -15.59
N VAL A 286 -12.74 0.05 -14.42
CA VAL A 286 -12.69 -1.01 -13.40
C VAL A 286 -13.33 -2.30 -13.90
N TYR A 287 -14.51 -2.22 -14.53
CA TYR A 287 -15.17 -3.40 -15.09
C TYR A 287 -14.28 -4.12 -16.11
N LEU A 288 -13.66 -3.37 -17.04
CA LEU A 288 -12.75 -3.94 -18.04
C LEU A 288 -11.49 -4.52 -17.39
N THR A 289 -10.95 -3.89 -16.35
CA THR A 289 -9.83 -4.45 -15.58
C THR A 289 -10.21 -5.76 -14.90
N LEU A 290 -11.38 -5.84 -14.25
CA LEU A 290 -11.89 -7.06 -13.62
C LEU A 290 -12.13 -8.16 -14.64
N LYS A 291 -12.73 -7.84 -15.79
CA LYS A 291 -12.93 -8.77 -16.89
C LYS A 291 -11.59 -9.29 -17.42
N MET A 292 -10.60 -8.42 -17.59
CA MET A 292 -9.25 -8.79 -18.01
C MET A 292 -8.57 -9.70 -16.97
N LEU A 293 -8.64 -9.39 -15.67
CA LEU A 293 -8.11 -10.25 -14.60
C LEU A 293 -8.77 -11.63 -14.59
N ALA A 294 -10.08 -11.71 -14.87
CA ALA A 294 -10.83 -12.95 -14.89
C ALA A 294 -10.41 -13.90 -16.03
N THR A 295 -10.01 -13.35 -17.19
CA THR A 295 -9.78 -14.10 -18.44
C THR A 295 -8.33 -14.17 -18.88
N PHE A 296 -7.45 -13.26 -18.44
CA PHE A 296 -6.06 -13.21 -18.92
C PHE A 296 -5.27 -14.48 -18.53
N PRO A 297 -4.51 -15.08 -19.46
CA PRO A 297 -3.77 -16.32 -19.22
C PRO A 297 -2.36 -16.04 -18.68
N PHE A 298 -2.27 -15.60 -17.42
CA PHE A 298 -0.99 -15.28 -16.74
C PHE A 298 0.04 -16.43 -16.74
N ASP A 299 -0.45 -17.66 -16.88
CA ASP A 299 0.37 -18.88 -16.86
C ASP A 299 1.16 -19.07 -18.16
N THR A 300 0.67 -18.52 -19.28
CA THR A 300 1.24 -18.75 -20.62
C THR A 300 1.65 -17.48 -21.35
N GLN A 301 1.23 -16.30 -20.88
CA GLN A 301 1.53 -15.04 -21.56
C GLN A 301 2.00 -13.95 -20.58
N PRO A 302 3.02 -13.16 -20.96
CA PRO A 302 3.39 -11.95 -20.26
C PRO A 302 2.34 -10.85 -20.46
N MET A 303 2.10 -10.06 -19.42
CA MET A 303 1.25 -8.88 -19.55
C MET A 303 2.06 -7.66 -19.97
N VAL A 304 1.94 -7.30 -21.24
CA VAL A 304 2.56 -6.09 -21.80
C VAL A 304 1.63 -4.89 -21.60
N VAL A 305 2.12 -3.87 -20.90
CA VAL A 305 1.39 -2.62 -20.61
C VAL A 305 1.97 -1.49 -21.45
N ASP A 306 1.32 -1.24 -22.58
CA ASP A 306 1.73 -0.22 -23.53
C ASP A 306 0.54 0.52 -24.13
N PRO A 307 -0.09 1.42 -23.36
CA PRO A 307 -1.29 2.12 -23.79
C PRO A 307 -1.05 3.10 -24.96
N ARG A 308 0.21 3.36 -25.30
CA ARG A 308 0.64 4.28 -26.36
C ARG A 308 1.27 3.57 -27.56
N GLN A 309 1.37 2.24 -27.54
CA GLN A 309 1.87 1.41 -28.65
C GLN A 309 3.31 1.73 -29.09
N HIS A 310 4.23 1.87 -28.15
CA HIS A 310 5.65 2.01 -28.46
C HIS A 310 6.32 0.69 -28.83
N PHE A 311 5.83 -0.45 -28.34
CA PHE A 311 6.45 -1.75 -28.61
C PHE A 311 6.20 -2.19 -30.04
N ASN A 312 7.28 -2.57 -30.73
CA ASN A 312 7.22 -3.18 -32.05
C ASN A 312 7.16 -4.73 -31.93
N LYS A 313 7.11 -5.43 -33.06
CA LYS A 313 7.03 -6.91 -33.07
C LYS A 313 8.28 -7.56 -32.46
N GLU A 314 9.46 -7.03 -32.73
CA GLU A 314 10.73 -7.51 -32.20
C GLU A 314 10.76 -7.38 -30.67
N ASP A 315 10.32 -6.24 -30.13
CA ASP A 315 10.22 -6.05 -28.68
C ASP A 315 9.26 -7.08 -28.04
N LEU A 316 8.12 -7.37 -28.69
CA LEU A 316 7.16 -8.37 -28.20
C LEU A 316 7.72 -9.80 -28.23
N GLU A 317 8.53 -10.14 -29.23
CA GLU A 317 9.23 -11.43 -29.32
C GLU A 317 10.27 -11.56 -28.20
N ILE A 318 11.09 -10.53 -27.97
CA ILE A 318 12.07 -10.49 -26.87
C ILE A 318 11.37 -10.62 -25.51
N ILE A 319 10.26 -9.89 -25.32
CA ILE A 319 9.46 -9.97 -24.09
C ILE A 319 8.93 -11.39 -23.85
N GLN A 320 8.46 -12.07 -24.89
CA GLN A 320 7.99 -13.46 -24.76
C GLN A 320 9.15 -14.41 -24.43
N ASP A 321 10.31 -14.24 -25.06
CA ASP A 321 11.50 -15.05 -24.78
C ASP A 321 12.01 -14.85 -23.35
N ASP A 322 12.01 -13.62 -22.83
CA ASP A 322 12.40 -13.31 -21.47
C ASP A 322 11.39 -13.86 -20.45
N PHE A 323 10.10 -13.81 -20.75
CA PHE A 323 9.05 -14.46 -19.96
C PHE A 323 9.26 -15.99 -19.91
N ASP A 324 9.45 -16.63 -21.06
CA ASP A 324 9.66 -18.07 -21.15
C ASP A 324 10.93 -18.49 -20.41
N ARG A 325 12.00 -17.70 -20.52
CA ARG A 325 13.25 -17.90 -19.77
C ARG A 325 13.02 -17.80 -18.27
N SER A 326 12.29 -16.78 -17.81
CA SER A 326 11.92 -16.60 -16.41
C SER A 326 11.11 -17.80 -15.88
N ARG A 327 10.22 -18.38 -16.70
CA ARG A 327 9.44 -19.57 -16.33
C ARG A 327 10.28 -20.85 -16.28
N ARG A 328 11.23 -21.03 -17.21
CA ARG A 328 12.12 -22.22 -17.29
C ARG A 328 13.13 -22.30 -16.16
N LEU A 329 13.69 -21.16 -15.73
CA LEU A 329 14.73 -21.11 -14.70
C LEU A 329 14.23 -21.55 -13.30
N GLY A 330 12.93 -21.83 -13.12
CA GLY A 330 12.40 -22.52 -11.95
C GLY A 330 12.60 -21.79 -10.61
N GLY A 331 13.01 -20.53 -10.64
CA GLY A 331 13.15 -19.66 -9.47
C GLY A 331 11.80 -19.28 -8.86
N ARG A 332 11.77 -18.23 -8.04
CA ARG A 332 10.53 -17.64 -7.53
C ARG A 332 9.73 -17.12 -8.72
N VAL A 333 8.91 -17.98 -9.32
CA VAL A 333 8.18 -17.64 -10.53
C VAL A 333 7.17 -16.55 -10.19
N ASP A 334 7.41 -15.34 -10.70
CA ASP A 334 6.45 -14.26 -10.60
C ASP A 334 5.22 -14.64 -11.41
N GLU A 335 4.21 -15.13 -10.72
CA GLU A 335 2.97 -15.58 -11.36
C GLU A 335 2.31 -14.41 -12.12
N LEU A 336 2.54 -13.20 -11.61
CA LEU A 336 2.17 -11.95 -12.26
C LEU A 336 3.41 -11.33 -12.92
N TRP A 337 3.56 -11.55 -14.22
CA TRP A 337 4.66 -10.99 -15.01
C TRP A 337 4.14 -9.82 -15.85
N ILE A 338 4.35 -8.59 -15.37
CA ILE A 338 3.87 -7.35 -16.00
C ILE A 338 5.07 -6.49 -16.38
N VAL A 339 5.15 -6.10 -17.64
CA VAL A 339 6.18 -5.18 -18.15
C VAL A 339 5.58 -3.96 -18.83
N ALA A 340 6.24 -2.82 -18.66
CA ALA A 340 5.98 -1.57 -19.35
C ALA A 340 7.25 -1.08 -20.07
N GLY A 341 7.14 -0.04 -20.90
CA GLY A 341 8.27 0.47 -21.70
C GLY A 341 9.54 0.81 -20.90
N TYR A 342 9.38 1.26 -19.66
CA TYR A 342 10.52 1.58 -18.79
C TYR A 342 11.19 0.36 -18.15
N ASP A 343 10.65 -0.85 -18.34
CA ASP A 343 11.22 -2.09 -17.81
C ASP A 343 12.36 -2.62 -18.70
N GLN A 344 12.52 -2.10 -19.92
CA GLN A 344 13.65 -2.42 -20.79
C GLN A 344 14.99 -2.11 -20.10
N LYS A 345 15.93 -3.04 -20.23
CA LYS A 345 17.34 -2.89 -19.84
C LYS A 345 18.21 -3.22 -21.06
N GLU A 346 19.28 -2.45 -21.23
CA GLU A 346 20.32 -2.77 -22.21
C GLU A 346 21.26 -3.82 -21.62
N VAL A 347 21.61 -4.82 -22.42
CA VAL A 347 22.57 -5.87 -22.06
C VAL A 347 23.69 -5.89 -23.07
N TYR A 348 24.92 -5.70 -22.60
CA TYR A 348 26.10 -5.76 -23.45
C TYR A 348 26.54 -7.21 -23.61
N THR A 349 26.60 -7.67 -24.85
CA THR A 349 27.04 -9.02 -25.22
C THR A 349 28.19 -8.93 -26.21
N ASP A 350 28.90 -10.05 -26.44
CA ASP A 350 29.96 -10.14 -27.45
C ASP A 350 29.47 -9.82 -28.88
N LYS A 351 28.14 -9.87 -29.11
CA LYS A 351 27.48 -9.57 -30.38
C LYS A 351 26.93 -8.15 -30.47
N GLY A 352 27.19 -7.31 -29.47
CA GLY A 352 26.69 -5.93 -29.37
C GLY A 352 25.68 -5.73 -28.23
N VAL A 353 24.92 -4.63 -28.32
CA VAL A 353 23.92 -4.24 -27.31
C VAL A 353 22.60 -4.92 -27.60
N GLY A 354 22.17 -5.81 -26.71
CA GLY A 354 20.86 -6.44 -26.71
C GLY A 354 19.88 -5.74 -25.78
N LYS A 355 18.62 -6.15 -25.84
CA LYS A 355 17.55 -5.72 -24.93
C LYS A 355 17.08 -6.90 -24.08
N VAL A 356 16.75 -6.63 -22.82
CA VAL A 356 16.08 -7.56 -21.92
C VAL A 356 14.96 -6.82 -21.19
N PHE A 357 13.85 -7.52 -20.94
CA PHE A 357 12.72 -7.00 -20.17
C PHE A 357 12.55 -7.79 -18.87
N GLU A 358 12.51 -7.07 -17.76
CA GLU A 358 12.27 -7.63 -16.44
C GLU A 358 11.20 -6.81 -15.71
N PRO A 359 10.16 -7.43 -15.13
CA PRO A 359 9.15 -6.70 -14.39
C PRO A 359 9.78 -5.91 -13.24
N SER A 360 9.48 -4.62 -13.07
CA SER A 360 9.98 -3.88 -11.91
C SER A 360 9.08 -4.05 -10.68
N PHE A 361 7.75 -4.00 -10.85
CA PHE A 361 6.81 -3.83 -9.73
C PHE A 361 5.99 -5.08 -9.39
N SER A 362 5.87 -6.04 -10.30
CA SER A 362 5.11 -7.27 -10.05
C SER A 362 5.96 -8.39 -9.47
N GLN A 363 7.27 -8.17 -9.32
CA GLN A 363 8.18 -9.11 -8.67
C GLN A 363 7.76 -9.37 -7.22
N GLY A 364 7.71 -10.64 -6.83
CA GLY A 364 7.37 -11.08 -5.48
C GLY A 364 5.88 -11.10 -5.15
N VAL A 365 4.98 -10.77 -6.09
CA VAL A 365 3.55 -10.99 -5.91
C VAL A 365 3.26 -12.48 -5.87
N GLU A 366 2.73 -12.95 -4.74
CA GLU A 366 2.58 -14.39 -4.53
C GLU A 366 1.48 -15.01 -5.40
N LYS A 367 1.74 -16.24 -5.89
CA LYS A 367 0.76 -17.03 -6.67
C LYS A 367 -0.61 -17.15 -5.99
N VAL A 368 -0.65 -17.27 -4.66
CA VAL A 368 -1.91 -17.32 -3.90
C VAL A 368 -2.70 -16.01 -4.05
N ALA A 369 -2.02 -14.86 -4.02
CA ALA A 369 -2.64 -13.57 -4.25
C ALA A 369 -3.21 -13.47 -5.67
N VAL A 370 -2.43 -13.86 -6.68
CA VAL A 370 -2.86 -13.84 -8.09
C VAL A 370 -4.09 -14.72 -8.30
N ASN A 371 -4.06 -15.97 -7.82
CA ASN A 371 -5.19 -16.89 -7.95
C ASN A 371 -6.45 -16.37 -7.26
N ARG A 372 -6.30 -15.77 -6.06
CA ARG A 372 -7.42 -15.17 -5.32
C ARG A 372 -8.00 -13.99 -6.08
N VAL A 373 -7.17 -13.08 -6.60
CA VAL A 373 -7.62 -11.93 -7.41
C VAL A 373 -8.40 -12.40 -8.63
N ARG A 374 -7.90 -13.40 -9.37
CA ARG A 374 -8.57 -13.94 -10.56
C ARG A 374 -9.93 -14.54 -10.20
N ALA A 375 -10.01 -15.32 -9.12
CA ALA A 375 -11.26 -15.91 -8.64
C ALA A 375 -12.28 -14.83 -8.24
N LEU A 376 -11.85 -13.85 -7.45
CA LEU A 376 -12.70 -12.75 -7.02
C LEU A 376 -13.12 -11.85 -8.19
N ALA A 377 -12.25 -11.63 -9.16
CA ALA A 377 -12.58 -10.86 -10.37
C ALA A 377 -13.67 -11.56 -11.18
N ARG A 378 -13.62 -12.90 -11.34
CA ARG A 378 -14.71 -13.67 -11.99
C ARG A 378 -16.04 -13.48 -11.27
N THR A 379 -16.03 -13.59 -9.94
CA THR A 379 -17.24 -13.38 -9.12
C THR A 379 -17.74 -11.94 -9.21
N ALA A 380 -16.85 -10.95 -9.18
CA ALA A 380 -17.20 -9.54 -9.29
C ALA A 380 -17.82 -9.21 -10.66
N VAL A 381 -17.23 -9.72 -11.76
CA VAL A 381 -17.79 -9.56 -13.12
C VAL A 381 -19.19 -10.17 -13.19
N LYS A 382 -19.40 -11.34 -12.59
CA LYS A 382 -20.73 -11.97 -12.50
C LYS A 382 -21.74 -11.08 -11.79
N HIS A 383 -21.39 -10.55 -10.61
CA HIS A 383 -22.28 -9.67 -9.85
C HIS A 383 -22.60 -8.36 -10.58
N VAL A 384 -21.64 -7.80 -11.32
CA VAL A 384 -21.86 -6.57 -12.10
C VAL A 384 -22.73 -6.84 -13.32
N LEU A 385 -22.51 -7.95 -14.05
CA LEU A 385 -23.24 -8.23 -15.29
C LEU A 385 -24.61 -8.85 -15.09
N GLU A 386 -24.73 -9.81 -14.17
CA GLU A 386 -25.97 -10.58 -13.99
C GLU A 386 -26.89 -9.96 -12.93
N GLU A 387 -26.33 -9.28 -11.93
CA GLU A 387 -27.08 -8.77 -10.78
C GLU A 387 -27.07 -7.23 -10.67
N ASP A 388 -26.41 -6.54 -11.60
CA ASP A 388 -26.21 -5.08 -11.61
C ASP A 388 -25.77 -4.52 -10.23
N SER A 389 -24.92 -5.26 -9.52
CA SER A 389 -24.62 -5.00 -8.12
C SER A 389 -23.13 -4.78 -7.86
N TRP A 390 -22.72 -3.51 -7.94
CA TRP A 390 -21.38 -3.07 -7.54
C TRP A 390 -21.12 -3.28 -6.04
N SER A 391 -22.14 -3.18 -5.18
CA SER A 391 -21.97 -3.43 -3.75
C SER A 391 -21.53 -4.86 -3.48
N LYS A 392 -22.12 -5.84 -4.16
CA LYS A 392 -21.72 -7.26 -4.07
C LYS A 392 -20.33 -7.50 -4.65
N ALA A 393 -19.97 -6.82 -5.74
CA ALA A 393 -18.62 -6.91 -6.31
C ALA A 393 -17.54 -6.40 -5.35
N PHE A 394 -17.89 -5.52 -4.41
CA PHE A 394 -16.99 -4.96 -3.40
C PHE A 394 -17.19 -5.57 -2.00
N SER A 395 -18.08 -6.54 -1.81
CA SER A 395 -18.32 -7.14 -0.50
C SER A 395 -17.51 -8.43 -0.30
N THR A 396 -16.97 -8.59 0.91
CA THR A 396 -16.34 -9.85 1.32
C THR A 396 -17.36 -10.67 2.09
N THR A 397 -17.77 -11.80 1.52
CA THR A 397 -18.78 -12.67 2.13
C THR A 397 -18.19 -13.54 3.25
N ARG A 398 -19.04 -14.08 4.14
CA ARG A 398 -18.59 -15.08 5.12
C ARG A 398 -17.97 -16.33 4.47
N LYS A 399 -18.39 -16.69 3.25
CA LYS A 399 -17.77 -17.78 2.48
C LYS A 399 -16.32 -17.46 2.14
N ASN A 400 -16.02 -16.21 1.77
CA ASN A 400 -14.65 -15.75 1.49
C ASN A 400 -13.75 -15.82 2.74
N LEU A 401 -14.32 -15.68 3.94
CA LEU A 401 -13.59 -15.81 5.20
C LEU A 401 -13.26 -17.26 5.57
N ARG A 402 -14.11 -18.23 5.19
CA ARG A 402 -13.83 -19.67 5.40
C ARG A 402 -12.65 -20.20 4.59
N ALA A 403 -12.19 -19.43 3.59
CA ALA A 403 -10.99 -19.76 2.83
C ALA A 403 -9.68 -19.50 3.61
N PHE A 404 -9.76 -18.84 4.77
CA PHE A 404 -8.62 -18.63 5.67
C PHE A 404 -8.54 -19.77 6.68
N ASP A 405 -7.33 -20.19 7.03
CA ASP A 405 -7.10 -21.15 8.10
C ASP A 405 -7.32 -20.53 9.48
N VAL A 406 -6.90 -19.27 9.63
CA VAL A 406 -7.09 -18.50 10.86
C VAL A 406 -7.63 -17.12 10.50
N VAL A 407 -8.60 -16.65 11.28
CA VAL A 407 -9.14 -15.28 11.19
C VAL A 407 -8.95 -14.58 12.52
N LEU A 408 -8.20 -13.49 12.53
CA LEU A 408 -8.03 -12.62 13.69
C LEU A 408 -9.01 -11.46 13.62
N LYS A 409 -9.70 -11.17 14.73
CA LYS A 409 -10.55 -9.99 14.89
C LYS A 409 -9.75 -8.86 15.53
N VAL A 410 -9.72 -7.70 14.89
CA VAL A 410 -9.00 -6.51 15.39
C VAL A 410 -9.91 -5.70 16.31
N ASP A 411 -9.35 -5.11 17.38
CA ASP A 411 -10.09 -4.21 18.27
C ASP A 411 -10.64 -3.02 17.48
N GLY A 412 -11.95 -2.81 17.58
CA GLY A 412 -12.68 -1.76 16.85
C GLY A 412 -12.17 -0.33 17.12
N MET A 413 -11.39 -0.11 18.18
CA MET A 413 -10.69 1.14 18.48
C MET A 413 -9.50 1.41 17.54
N PHE A 414 -9.00 0.36 16.89
CA PHE A 414 -7.98 0.39 15.83
C PHE A 414 -8.58 0.31 14.43
N VAL A 415 -9.89 0.55 14.28
CA VAL A 415 -10.57 0.69 12.99
C VAL A 415 -10.98 2.15 12.81
N ILE A 416 -10.38 2.82 11.81
CA ILE A 416 -10.61 4.24 11.54
C ILE A 416 -11.88 4.44 10.73
N ASP A 417 -11.92 3.85 9.53
CA ASP A 417 -12.99 4.07 8.56
C ASP A 417 -13.91 2.86 8.50
N LYS A 418 -14.95 2.87 9.34
CA LYS A 418 -15.95 1.79 9.35
C LYS A 418 -16.76 1.70 8.06
N HIS A 419 -16.81 2.75 7.24
CA HIS A 419 -17.51 2.73 5.95
C HIS A 419 -16.68 2.06 4.84
N ALA A 420 -15.39 1.85 5.09
CA ALA A 420 -14.54 1.05 4.25
C ALA A 420 -14.57 -0.45 4.57
N ASP A 421 -15.34 -0.86 5.59
CA ASP A 421 -15.51 -2.25 5.97
C ASP A 421 -16.38 -2.98 4.95
N SER A 422 -15.81 -4.02 4.35
CA SER A 422 -16.44 -4.82 3.30
C SER A 422 -17.15 -6.07 3.81
N LEU A 423 -17.09 -6.34 5.13
CA LEU A 423 -17.73 -7.51 5.75
C LEU A 423 -19.20 -7.28 6.09
N LYS A 424 -19.61 -6.01 6.20
CA LYS A 424 -21.00 -5.64 6.38
C LYS A 424 -21.66 -5.73 5.00
N GLY A 425 -22.58 -6.68 4.85
CA GLY A 425 -23.24 -6.97 3.57
C GLY A 425 -23.95 -5.76 2.96
N ASP A 426 -24.24 -4.75 3.77
CA ASP A 426 -24.77 -3.46 3.35
C ASP A 426 -23.64 -2.42 3.35
N PHE A 427 -23.29 -1.94 2.15
CA PHE A 427 -22.48 -0.74 1.98
C PHE A 427 -23.29 0.46 2.52
N GLU A 428 -23.17 0.76 3.81
CA GLU A 428 -23.51 2.10 4.28
C GLU A 428 -22.53 3.06 3.61
N VAL A 429 -22.99 3.73 2.55
CA VAL A 429 -22.19 4.70 1.79
C VAL A 429 -21.88 5.89 2.69
N GLY A 430 -20.76 5.79 3.39
CA GLY A 430 -20.13 6.95 4.03
C GLY A 430 -19.70 7.93 2.95
N THR A 431 -19.93 9.22 3.18
CA THR A 431 -19.40 10.23 2.26
C THR A 431 -17.88 10.27 2.36
N TRP A 432 -17.21 10.51 1.23
CA TRP A 432 -15.76 10.71 1.18
C TRP A 432 -15.25 11.66 2.27
N LYS A 433 -16.00 12.74 2.53
CA LYS A 433 -15.69 13.73 3.56
C LYS A 433 -15.64 13.12 4.96
N ARG A 434 -16.60 12.26 5.33
CA ARG A 434 -16.64 11.57 6.63
C ARG A 434 -15.44 10.62 6.81
N SER A 435 -15.12 9.84 5.78
CA SER A 435 -13.97 8.93 5.82
C SER A 435 -12.64 9.70 5.95
N MET A 436 -12.49 10.80 5.22
CA MET A 436 -11.32 11.68 5.33
C MET A 436 -11.20 12.34 6.71
N GLU A 437 -12.32 12.77 7.29
CA GLU A 437 -12.34 13.34 8.64
C GLU A 437 -12.01 12.28 9.71
N ALA A 438 -12.54 11.08 9.60
CA ALA A 438 -12.23 9.96 10.49
C ALA A 438 -10.73 9.62 10.44
N ARG A 439 -10.15 9.59 9.23
CA ARG A 439 -8.71 9.40 8.99
C ARG A 439 -7.91 10.52 9.65
N ARG A 440 -8.22 11.78 9.35
CA ARG A 440 -7.58 12.94 9.99
C ARG A 440 -7.59 12.86 11.52
N LYS A 441 -8.70 12.42 12.12
CA LYS A 441 -8.82 12.25 13.57
C LYS A 441 -8.06 11.02 14.09
N GLY A 442 -7.69 10.07 13.24
CA GLY A 442 -6.93 8.87 13.59
C GLY A 442 -7.65 7.94 14.57
N TYR A 443 -6.92 6.94 15.07
CA TYR A 443 -7.43 5.96 16.02
C TYR A 443 -7.86 6.58 17.34
N LYS A 444 -9.03 6.21 17.85
CA LYS A 444 -9.61 6.82 19.05
C LYS A 444 -8.68 6.80 20.26
N LYS A 445 -7.99 5.67 20.50
CA LYS A 445 -7.03 5.50 21.61
C LYS A 445 -5.70 6.25 21.43
N LEU A 446 -5.34 6.61 20.19
CA LEU A 446 -4.06 7.28 19.87
C LEU A 446 -4.23 8.78 19.60
N ARG A 447 -5.46 9.30 19.69
CA ARG A 447 -5.78 10.71 19.60
C ARG A 447 -5.04 11.47 20.69
N ARG A 448 -4.25 12.46 20.28
CA ARG A 448 -3.55 13.34 21.22
C ARG A 448 -4.34 14.62 21.39
N VAL A 449 -4.42 15.08 22.64
CA VAL A 449 -4.94 16.41 22.95
C VAL A 449 -3.83 17.41 22.68
N ALA A 450 -4.08 18.37 21.79
CA ALA A 450 -3.12 19.43 21.55
C ALA A 450 -3.20 20.49 22.65
N TYR A 451 -2.06 20.76 23.28
CA TYR A 451 -1.89 21.85 24.23
C TYR A 451 -1.21 23.00 23.52
N LYS A 452 -1.75 24.22 23.65
CA LYS A 452 -1.27 25.44 22.97
C LYS A 452 0.24 25.69 23.16
N ASN A 453 0.81 25.22 24.28
CA ASN A 453 2.19 25.50 24.68
C ASN A 453 3.11 24.27 24.56
N ILE A 454 2.64 23.14 24.04
CA ILE A 454 3.45 21.93 23.86
C ILE A 454 3.52 21.62 22.38
N LYS A 455 4.68 21.88 21.76
CA LYS A 455 4.99 21.35 20.43
C LYS A 455 5.15 19.83 20.55
N GLN A 456 4.06 19.10 20.35
CA GLN A 456 4.11 17.64 20.25
C GLN A 456 4.33 17.27 18.79
N PRO A 457 5.35 16.45 18.47
CA PRO A 457 5.48 15.93 17.11
C PRO A 457 4.25 15.08 16.79
N SER A 458 3.61 15.38 15.67
CA SER A 458 2.53 14.54 15.13
C SER A 458 3.09 13.13 14.91
N PRO A 459 2.44 12.06 15.42
CA PRO A 459 2.83 10.70 15.08
C PRO A 459 2.48 10.49 13.62
N VAL A 460 3.41 10.81 12.73
CA VAL A 460 3.14 10.72 11.30
C VAL A 460 3.07 9.26 10.87
N ALA A 461 1.98 8.92 10.17
CA ALA A 461 1.78 7.68 9.43
C ALA A 461 1.94 6.40 10.26
N PHE A 462 1.66 6.46 11.56
CA PHE A 462 1.70 5.27 12.39
C PHE A 462 0.38 4.50 12.28
N ASN A 463 0.42 3.39 11.54
CA ASN A 463 -0.64 2.40 11.51
C ASN A 463 -0.23 1.17 12.35
N PRO A 464 -0.83 0.96 13.54
CA PRO A 464 -0.52 -0.15 14.42
C PRO A 464 -0.88 -1.50 13.81
N VAL A 465 -1.95 -1.60 13.02
CA VAL A 465 -2.32 -2.85 12.35
C VAL A 465 -1.32 -3.19 11.27
N ASP A 466 -0.98 -2.23 10.39
CA ASP A 466 0.03 -2.48 9.36
C ASP A 466 1.39 -2.84 9.98
N SER A 467 1.77 -2.15 11.06
CA SER A 467 3.03 -2.42 11.77
C SER A 467 3.03 -3.82 12.39
N TYR A 468 1.89 -4.24 12.93
CA TYR A 468 1.71 -5.59 13.45
C TYR A 468 1.78 -6.64 12.34
N VAL A 469 1.05 -6.48 11.24
CA VAL A 469 1.08 -7.41 10.11
C VAL A 469 2.48 -7.49 9.50
N LYS A 470 3.18 -6.36 9.30
CA LYS A 470 4.58 -6.36 8.84
C LYS A 470 5.51 -7.14 9.79
N SER A 471 5.27 -7.07 11.10
CA SER A 471 6.00 -7.84 12.11
C SER A 471 5.70 -9.34 12.03
N LEU A 472 4.46 -9.73 11.67
CA LEU A 472 4.11 -11.12 11.40
C LEU A 472 4.74 -11.63 10.11
N GLU A 473 4.65 -10.86 9.02
CA GLU A 473 5.25 -11.19 7.72
C GLU A 473 6.77 -11.38 7.85
N ALA A 474 7.46 -10.52 8.62
CA ALA A 474 8.89 -10.64 8.85
C ALA A 474 9.30 -11.92 9.60
N ARG A 475 8.43 -12.47 10.45
CA ARG A 475 8.75 -13.61 11.33
C ARG A 475 8.17 -14.95 10.87
N PHE A 476 7.00 -14.91 10.26
CA PHE A 476 6.18 -16.06 9.90
C PHE A 476 5.79 -16.05 8.42
N GLY A 477 6.36 -15.16 7.60
CA GLY A 477 6.12 -15.13 6.16
C GLY A 477 6.57 -16.41 5.44
N ASP A 478 7.49 -17.18 6.02
CA ASP A 478 7.86 -18.54 5.60
C ASP A 478 6.76 -19.57 5.85
N LEU A 479 5.87 -19.32 6.83
CA LEU A 479 4.83 -20.25 7.26
C LEU A 479 3.45 -19.91 6.70
N ALA A 480 3.12 -18.61 6.62
CA ALA A 480 1.78 -18.15 6.33
C ALA A 480 1.75 -16.84 5.52
N ILE A 481 0.60 -16.60 4.90
CA ILE A 481 0.27 -15.39 4.15
C ILE A 481 -0.81 -14.65 4.94
N PHE A 482 -0.61 -13.34 5.13
CA PHE A 482 -1.51 -12.47 5.89
C PHE A 482 -2.28 -11.58 4.92
N MET A 483 -3.61 -11.52 5.07
CA MET A 483 -4.53 -10.81 4.19
C MET A 483 -5.46 -9.93 5.02
N TYR A 484 -5.57 -8.65 4.70
CA TYR A 484 -6.48 -7.75 5.40
C TYR A 484 -6.86 -6.54 4.54
N ASN A 485 -7.96 -5.89 4.93
CA ASN A 485 -8.36 -4.61 4.38
C ASN A 485 -7.61 -3.50 5.13
N ARG A 486 -6.65 -2.86 4.47
CA ARG A 486 -5.83 -1.79 5.07
C ARG A 486 -6.64 -0.53 5.39
N ASP A 487 -7.71 -0.29 4.64
CA ASP A 487 -8.56 0.88 4.83
C ASP A 487 -9.52 0.72 6.02
N ALA A 488 -9.94 -0.52 6.28
CA ALA A 488 -10.79 -0.90 7.42
C ALA A 488 -10.35 -2.27 7.95
N PRO A 489 -9.30 -2.33 8.78
CA PRO A 489 -8.72 -3.59 9.23
C PRO A 489 -9.57 -4.21 10.35
N THR A 490 -10.78 -4.66 10.04
CA THR A 490 -11.68 -5.30 11.00
C THR A 490 -11.27 -6.74 11.29
N VAL A 491 -10.73 -7.42 10.28
CA VAL A 491 -10.20 -8.78 10.38
C VAL A 491 -8.88 -8.93 9.63
N ILE A 492 -8.05 -9.86 10.09
CA ILE A 492 -6.84 -10.33 9.40
C ILE A 492 -7.04 -11.82 9.12
N GLY A 493 -7.16 -12.16 7.83
CA GLY A 493 -7.23 -13.54 7.36
C GLY A 493 -5.83 -14.10 7.14
N ILE A 494 -5.63 -15.36 7.50
CA ILE A 494 -4.32 -16.02 7.47
C ILE A 494 -4.46 -17.33 6.74
N VAL A 495 -3.59 -17.56 5.75
CA VAL A 495 -3.48 -18.82 5.01
C VAL A 495 -2.12 -19.42 5.30
N VAL A 496 -2.10 -20.59 5.95
CA VAL A 496 -0.87 -21.36 6.15
C VAL A 496 -0.48 -21.99 4.82
N ARG A 497 0.80 -21.85 4.46
CA ARG A 497 1.31 -22.33 3.18
C ARG A 497 1.11 -23.84 3.05
N PRO A 498 0.70 -24.36 1.87
CA PRO A 498 0.36 -25.78 1.70
C PRO A 498 1.46 -26.75 2.15
N GLY A 499 2.74 -26.43 1.85
CA GLY A 499 3.89 -27.25 2.23
C GLY A 499 4.14 -27.35 3.75
N ILE A 500 3.46 -26.54 4.57
CA ILE A 500 3.62 -26.53 6.02
C ILE A 500 2.61 -27.46 6.70
N LYS A 501 1.39 -27.61 6.19
CA LYS A 501 0.33 -28.36 6.91
C LYS A 501 0.57 -29.87 7.01
N GLY A 502 1.36 -30.44 6.11
CA GLY A 502 1.61 -31.88 6.06
C GLY A 502 2.38 -32.43 7.27
N LYS A 503 2.21 -33.74 7.52
CA LYS A 503 3.07 -34.51 8.42
C LYS A 503 4.44 -34.69 7.77
N MET A 504 5.51 -34.54 8.54
CA MET A 504 6.87 -34.77 8.07
C MET A 504 7.72 -35.49 9.11
N ASN A 505 8.81 -36.09 8.67
CA ASN A 505 9.82 -36.61 9.58
C ASN A 505 10.48 -35.46 10.34
N PHE A 506 10.98 -35.75 11.54
CA PHE A 506 11.68 -34.77 12.35
C PHE A 506 12.88 -34.17 11.59
N GLN A 507 12.91 -32.84 11.48
CA GLN A 507 14.04 -32.08 10.93
C GLN A 507 14.25 -30.86 11.81
N ALA A 508 15.42 -30.74 12.45
CA ALA A 508 15.71 -29.73 13.46
C ALA A 508 15.47 -28.28 12.97
N ASN A 509 15.73 -28.01 11.69
CA ASN A 509 15.55 -26.70 11.07
C ASN A 509 14.08 -26.37 10.67
N ARG A 510 13.13 -27.29 10.86
CA ARG A 510 11.71 -27.15 10.46
C ARG A 510 10.72 -27.40 11.60
N LEU A 511 11.12 -27.09 12.83
CA LEU A 511 10.30 -27.34 14.03
C LEU A 511 9.40 -26.18 14.48
N LYS A 512 9.46 -25.01 13.82
CA LYS A 512 8.61 -23.87 14.20
C LYS A 512 7.13 -24.27 14.18
N PHE A 513 6.45 -24.12 15.33
CA PHE A 513 5.04 -24.49 15.53
C PHE A 513 4.72 -25.91 15.08
N ARG A 514 5.58 -26.86 15.44
CA ARG A 514 5.37 -28.28 15.19
C ARG A 514 5.16 -29.03 16.50
N MET A 515 4.23 -29.98 16.48
CA MET A 515 4.01 -30.92 17.59
C MET A 515 4.32 -32.35 17.14
N VAL A 516 4.80 -33.18 18.07
CA VAL A 516 5.07 -34.60 17.82
C VAL A 516 3.76 -35.37 17.80
N LYS A 517 3.59 -36.24 16.80
CA LYS A 517 2.44 -37.14 16.68
C LYS A 517 2.91 -38.50 16.16
N GLY A 518 3.14 -39.41 17.09
CA GLY A 518 3.78 -40.69 16.81
C GLY A 518 5.25 -40.49 16.44
N ASP A 519 5.66 -41.02 15.29
CA ASP A 519 7.01 -40.93 14.72
C ASP A 519 7.27 -39.66 13.89
N LYS A 520 6.23 -38.85 13.65
CA LYS A 520 6.26 -37.67 12.78
C LYS A 520 5.93 -36.39 13.54
N VAL A 521 6.20 -35.26 12.89
CA VAL A 521 5.80 -33.94 13.36
C VAL A 521 4.73 -33.35 12.46
N GLU A 522 3.75 -32.66 13.05
CA GLU A 522 2.67 -31.95 12.33
C GLU A 522 2.58 -30.49 12.78
N PHE A 523 1.97 -29.64 11.95
CA PHE A 523 1.84 -28.21 12.26
C PHE A 523 0.80 -27.99 13.35
N ASN A 524 1.23 -27.36 14.44
CA ASN A 524 0.38 -27.02 15.57
C ASN A 524 -0.32 -25.68 15.31
N MET A 525 -1.50 -25.76 14.67
CA MET A 525 -2.30 -24.58 14.33
C MET A 525 -2.74 -23.80 15.58
N GLU A 526 -3.06 -24.50 16.67
CA GLU A 526 -3.47 -23.90 17.95
C GLU A 526 -2.35 -23.03 18.52
N GLU A 527 -1.13 -23.56 18.63
CA GLU A 527 0.03 -22.82 19.16
C GLU A 527 0.41 -21.64 18.26
N PHE A 528 0.33 -21.81 16.93
CA PHE A 528 0.56 -20.73 15.98
C PHE A 528 -0.46 -19.60 16.18
N LYS A 529 -1.76 -19.93 16.22
CA LYS A 529 -2.87 -18.99 16.47
C LYS A 529 -2.71 -18.29 17.82
N ASP A 530 -2.43 -19.02 18.90
CA ASP A 530 -2.26 -18.43 20.23
C ASP A 530 -1.05 -17.49 20.29
N THR A 531 0.03 -17.83 19.58
CA THR A 531 1.23 -17.00 19.51
C THR A 531 0.96 -15.69 18.80
N ILE A 532 0.33 -15.71 17.62
CA ILE A 532 0.02 -14.48 16.91
C ILE A 532 -1.00 -13.62 17.69
N VAL A 533 -2.04 -14.22 18.30
CA VAL A 533 -2.99 -13.48 19.15
C VAL A 533 -2.27 -12.79 20.31
N ARG A 534 -1.38 -13.53 21.00
CA ARG A 534 -0.57 -12.99 22.11
C ARG A 534 0.37 -11.88 21.66
N GLU A 535 0.95 -11.97 20.46
CA GLU A 535 1.78 -10.91 19.89
C GLU A 535 1.00 -9.64 19.53
N GLY A 536 -0.25 -9.80 19.11
CA GLY A 536 -1.17 -8.69 18.88
C GLY A 536 -1.51 -7.91 20.15
N GLY A 537 -1.53 -8.60 21.30
CA GLY A 537 -1.86 -8.00 22.59
C GLY A 537 -3.22 -7.30 22.53
N GLY A 538 -3.31 -6.06 23.02
CA GLY A 538 -4.56 -5.28 22.99
C GLY A 538 -5.04 -4.83 21.60
N LEU A 539 -4.32 -5.16 20.52
CA LEU A 539 -4.74 -4.89 19.14
C LEU A 539 -5.73 -5.94 18.62
N ILE A 540 -5.65 -7.18 19.10
CA ILE A 540 -6.42 -8.32 18.61
C ILE A 540 -7.42 -8.73 19.70
N GLU A 541 -8.71 -8.71 19.36
CA GLU A 541 -9.79 -9.12 20.29
C GLU A 541 -9.86 -10.63 20.42
N SER A 542 -9.74 -11.35 19.31
CA SER A 542 -9.82 -12.81 19.27
C SER A 542 -9.21 -13.39 17.99
N GLY A 543 -8.93 -14.69 18.00
CA GLY A 543 -8.52 -15.47 16.83
C GLY A 543 -9.31 -16.76 16.75
N VAL A 544 -9.78 -17.12 15.56
CA VAL A 544 -10.58 -18.34 15.30
C VAL A 544 -9.91 -19.16 14.21
N ILE A 545 -9.82 -20.47 14.41
CA ILE A 545 -9.39 -21.45 13.40
C ILE A 545 -10.65 -21.91 12.66
N ASN A 546 -10.62 -21.93 11.33
CA ASN A 546 -11.73 -22.41 10.50
C ASN A 546 -11.65 -23.90 10.18
#